data_AF-K4K0H4-F1
#
_entry.id   AF-K4K0H4-F1
#
_cell.length_a   1.000
_cell.length_b   1.000
_cell.length_c   1.000
_cell.angle_alpha   90.00
_cell.angle_beta   90.00
_cell.angle_gamma   90.00
#
_symmetry.space_group_name_H-M   'P 1'
#
loop_
_entity.id
_entity.type
_entity.pdbx_description
1 polymer ?
#
loop_
_entity_poly.entity_id
_entity_poly.type
_entity_poly.pdbx_seq_one_letter_code
_entity_poly.pdbx_strand_id
1 'polypeptide(L)'
;GPGCPVCVLPIGRVDLAIELALRHDVILCTYGDTMRVPASDNLSLTKAKARGGDIRMVYSAADALQLARDNPERQVVFFAIGFETTPP
;
A
#
# COMPACT_ATOMS: atom_id res chain seq x y z
N GLY A 1 -10.20 -0.92 22.58
CA GLY A 1 -9.67 -1.72 21.46
C GLY A 1 -8.35 -1.12 20.99
N PRO A 2 -7.61 -1.80 20.10
CA PRO A 2 -6.40 -1.23 19.49
C PRO A 2 -6.80 -0.01 18.65
N GLY A 3 -6.54 1.20 19.13
CA GLY A 3 -7.00 2.46 18.51
C GLY A 3 -6.21 2.90 17.27
N CYS A 4 -5.39 2.03 16.69
CA CYS A 4 -4.49 2.33 15.59
C CYS A 4 -4.46 1.14 14.62
N PRO A 5 -5.08 1.22 13.42
CA PRO A 5 -5.18 0.08 12.51
C PRO A 5 -3.82 -0.33 11.94
N VAL A 6 -2.92 0.64 11.75
CA VAL A 6 -1.54 0.41 11.30
C VAL A 6 -0.73 -0.35 12.33
N CYS A 7 -0.93 -0.08 13.62
CA CYS A 7 -0.19 -0.69 14.72
C CYS A 7 -0.51 -2.18 14.90
N VAL A 8 -1.64 -2.64 14.33
CA VAL A 8 -2.07 -4.04 14.34
C VAL A 8 -2.05 -4.68 12.96
N LEU A 9 -1.47 -4.01 11.96
CA LEU A 9 -1.39 -4.53 10.61
C LEU A 9 -0.48 -5.78 10.58
N PRO A 10 -0.97 -6.94 10.12
CA PRO A 10 -0.14 -8.15 10.06
C PRO A 10 1.01 -7.98 9.08
N ILE A 11 2.22 -8.38 9.48
CA ILE A 11 3.44 -8.34 8.65
C ILE A 11 3.21 -8.97 7.27
N GLY A 12 2.54 -10.14 7.22
CA GLY A 12 2.25 -10.83 5.96
C GLY A 12 1.37 -10.04 4.99
N ARG A 13 0.56 -9.08 5.46
CA ARG A 13 -0.19 -8.17 4.57
C ARG A 13 0.73 -7.15 3.91
N VAL A 14 1.72 -6.64 4.65
CA VAL A 14 2.74 -5.74 4.11
C VAL A 14 3.64 -6.48 3.13
N ASP A 15 4.03 -7.72 3.43
CA ASP A 15 4.81 -8.57 2.53
C ASP A 15 4.12 -8.77 1.18
N LEU A 16 2.81 -9.08 1.20
CA LEU A 16 2.02 -9.22 -0.03
C LEU A 16 1.99 -7.92 -0.85
N ALA A 17 1.81 -6.77 -0.19
CA ALA A 17 1.81 -5.48 -0.88
C ALA A 17 3.19 -5.17 -1.50
N ILE A 18 4.28 -5.50 -0.80
CA ILE A 18 5.65 -5.38 -1.32
C ILE A 18 5.85 -6.30 -2.53
N GLU A 19 5.38 -7.54 -2.47
CA GLU A 19 5.47 -8.48 -3.58
C GLU A 19 4.74 -7.95 -4.83
N LEU A 20 3.52 -7.44 -4.67
CA LEU A 20 2.77 -6.81 -5.75
C LEU A 20 3.57 -5.69 -6.42
N ALA A 21 4.11 -4.77 -5.62
CA ALA A 21 4.86 -3.63 -6.13
C ALA A 21 6.18 -4.01 -6.83
N LEU A 22 6.85 -5.08 -6.39
CA LEU A 22 8.17 -5.46 -6.92
C LEU A 22 8.12 -6.51 -8.04
N ARG A 23 7.08 -7.34 -8.10
CA ARG A 23 7.02 -8.49 -9.01
C ARG A 23 5.88 -8.45 -10.03
N HIS A 24 4.82 -7.69 -9.75
CA HIS A 24 3.62 -7.70 -10.59
C HIS A 24 3.44 -6.42 -11.41
N ASP A 25 4.44 -5.54 -11.43
CA ASP A 25 4.47 -4.32 -12.23
C ASP A 25 3.19 -3.46 -12.08
N VAL A 26 2.69 -3.36 -10.84
CA VAL A 26 1.50 -2.58 -10.48
C VAL A 26 1.88 -1.21 -9.93
N ILE A 27 0.94 -0.27 -9.98
CA ILE A 27 1.00 0.95 -9.17
C ILE A 27 0.33 0.64 -7.82
N LEU A 28 1.13 0.46 -6.77
CA LEU A 28 0.61 0.21 -5.42
C LEU A 28 0.31 1.54 -4.72
N CYS A 29 -0.96 1.80 -4.45
CA CYS A 29 -1.41 2.97 -3.71
C CYS A 29 -1.62 2.62 -2.24
N THR A 30 -1.19 3.49 -1.32
CA THR A 30 -1.39 3.27 0.12
C THR A 30 -1.35 4.57 0.93
N TYR A 31 -1.77 4.53 2.18
CA TYR A 31 -1.67 5.68 3.09
C TYR A 31 -0.24 5.87 3.60
N GLY A 32 0.13 7.11 3.90
CA GLY A 32 1.49 7.45 4.30
C GLY A 32 1.96 6.81 5.62
N ASP A 33 1.04 6.52 6.53
CA ASP A 33 1.30 5.87 7.81
C ASP A 33 1.76 4.40 7.66
N THR A 34 1.31 3.72 6.60
CA THR A 34 1.70 2.33 6.29
C THR A 34 3.13 2.23 5.75
N MET A 35 3.71 3.32 5.23
CA MET A 35 4.95 3.28 4.44
C MET A 35 6.14 2.71 5.21
N ARG A 36 6.15 2.93 6.53
CA ARG A 36 7.24 2.53 7.43
C ARG A 36 6.92 1.30 8.27
N VAL A 37 5.76 0.67 8.09
CA VAL A 37 5.40 -0.55 8.82
C VAL A 37 6.44 -1.63 8.49
N PRO A 38 7.03 -2.27 9.52
CA PRO A 38 7.97 -3.36 9.32
C PRO A 38 7.33 -4.53 8.57
N ALA A 39 8.06 -5.06 7.60
CA ALA A 39 7.74 -6.26 6.86
C ALA A 39 8.81 -7.34 7.14
N SER A 40 8.68 -8.53 6.54
CA SER A 40 9.70 -9.57 6.60
C SER A 40 11.04 -9.09 6.03
N ASP A 41 12.14 -9.76 6.37
CA ASP A 41 13.49 -9.44 5.88
C ASP A 41 13.95 -7.98 6.08
N ASN A 42 13.47 -7.35 7.17
CA ASN A 42 13.72 -5.95 7.46
C ASN A 42 13.30 -5.04 6.28
N LEU A 43 12.19 -5.37 5.61
CA LEU A 43 11.59 -4.56 4.55
C LEU A 43 10.53 -3.60 5.10
N SER A 44 10.08 -2.72 4.21
CA SER A 44 8.91 -1.84 4.36
C SER A 44 8.50 -1.35 2.97
N LEU A 45 7.34 -0.72 2.83
CA LEU A 45 6.93 -0.12 1.54
C LEU A 45 7.89 0.99 1.11
N THR A 46 8.46 1.77 2.05
CA THR A 46 9.54 2.72 1.72
C THR A 46 10.75 2.01 1.10
N LYS A 47 11.18 0.88 1.67
CA LYS A 47 12.32 0.11 1.16
C LYS A 47 12.00 -0.54 -0.19
N ALA A 48 10.78 -1.05 -0.38
CA ALA A 48 10.32 -1.60 -1.66
C ALA A 48 10.27 -0.52 -2.75
N LYS A 49 9.80 0.69 -2.42
CA LYS A 49 9.83 1.85 -3.33
C LYS A 49 11.26 2.18 -3.77
N ALA A 50 12.21 2.20 -2.82
CA ALA A 50 13.62 2.43 -3.12
C ALA A 50 14.26 1.32 -3.98
N ARG A 51 13.67 0.11 -3.99
CA ARG A 51 14.08 -1.02 -4.83
C ARG A 51 13.43 -1.00 -6.23
N GLY A 52 12.66 0.03 -6.56
CA GLY A 52 12.06 0.22 -7.89
C GLY A 52 10.57 -0.12 -7.99
N GLY A 53 9.91 -0.48 -6.89
CA GLY A 53 8.45 -0.65 -6.90
C GLY A 53 7.73 0.70 -7.08
N ASP A 54 6.73 0.76 -7.96
CA ASP A 54 5.88 1.96 -8.11
C ASP A 54 4.87 2.02 -6.97
N ILE A 55 5.29 2.63 -5.85
CA ILE A 55 4.46 2.81 -4.66
C ILE A 55 4.12 4.30 -4.50
N ARG A 56 2.82 4.62 -4.52
CA ARG A 56 2.29 5.98 -4.43
C ARG A 56 1.52 6.17 -3.13
N MET A 57 1.87 7.22 -2.40
CA MET A 57 1.10 7.61 -1.23
C MET A 57 -0.16 8.35 -1.70
N VAL A 58 -1.29 8.00 -1.13
CA VAL A 58 -2.59 8.61 -1.38
C VAL A 58 -3.22 9.05 -0.05
N TYR A 59 -4.16 9.98 -0.13
CA TYR A 59 -4.94 10.44 1.03
C TYR A 59 -6.33 9.83 1.06
N SER A 60 -6.80 9.27 -0.05
CA SER A 60 -8.09 8.61 -0.17
C SER A 60 -8.09 7.48 -1.20
N ALA A 61 -9.10 6.60 -1.15
CA ALA A 61 -9.34 5.62 -2.20
C ALA A 61 -9.68 6.28 -3.55
N ALA A 62 -10.26 7.48 -3.54
CA ALA A 62 -10.58 8.25 -4.75
C ALA A 62 -9.31 8.66 -5.51
N ASP A 63 -8.21 8.95 -4.81
CA ASP A 63 -6.92 9.26 -5.45
C ASP A 63 -6.37 8.04 -6.20
N ALA A 64 -6.52 6.83 -5.63
CA ALA A 64 -6.13 5.58 -6.30
C ALA A 64 -7.02 5.31 -7.52
N LEU A 65 -8.31 5.60 -7.45
CA LEU A 65 -9.22 5.51 -8.60
C LEU A 65 -8.82 6.49 -9.71
N GLN A 66 -8.45 7.72 -9.35
CA GLN A 66 -7.99 8.70 -10.33
C GLN A 66 -6.69 8.23 -11.00
N LEU A 67 -5.73 7.72 -10.22
CA LEU A 67 -4.51 7.11 -10.76
C LEU A 67 -4.80 5.96 -11.73
N ALA A 68 -5.80 5.12 -11.45
CA ALA A 68 -6.22 4.05 -12.36
C ALA A 68 -6.80 4.58 -13.68
N ARG A 69 -7.57 5.68 -13.63
CA ARG A 69 -8.10 6.34 -14.84
C ARG A 69 -7.00 6.98 -15.69
N ASP A 70 -5.99 7.54 -15.03
CA ASP A 70 -4.87 8.21 -15.70
C ASP A 70 -3.83 7.23 -16.27
N ASN A 71 -3.83 5.96 -15.84
CA ASN A 71 -2.90 4.92 -16.28
C ASN A 71 -3.68 3.66 -16.72
N PRO A 72 -4.50 3.74 -17.79
CA PRO A 72 -5.42 2.66 -18.18
C PRO A 72 -4.73 1.36 -18.60
N GLU A 73 -3.46 1.40 -18.96
CA GLU A 73 -2.61 0.25 -19.31
C GLU A 73 -1.94 -0.43 -18.11
N ARG A 74 -2.07 0.15 -16.91
CA ARG A 74 -1.44 -0.32 -15.67
C ARG A 74 -2.48 -0.83 -14.70
N GLN A 75 -2.15 -1.90 -13.98
CA GLN A 75 -2.94 -2.29 -12.81
C GLN A 75 -2.62 -1.37 -11.64
N VAL A 76 -3.65 -0.81 -11.03
CA VAL A 76 -3.55 0.01 -9.82
C VAL A 76 -4.19 -0.74 -8.66
N VAL A 77 -3.42 -0.96 -7.60
CA VAL A 77 -3.88 -1.68 -6.41
C VAL A 77 -3.86 -0.74 -5.22
N PHE A 78 -5.02 -0.55 -4.58
CA PHE A 78 -5.10 0.21 -3.34
C PHE A 78 -4.98 -0.72 -2.12
N PHE A 79 -3.89 -0.60 -1.39
CA PHE A 79 -3.68 -1.29 -0.12
C PHE A 79 -4.40 -0.53 1.00
N ALA A 80 -5.70 -0.79 1.10
CA ALA A 80 -6.59 -0.19 2.08
C ALA A 80 -6.30 -0.71 3.49
N ILE A 81 -6.04 0.21 4.41
CA ILE A 81 -5.85 -0.08 5.84
C ILE A 81 -6.82 0.80 6.62
N GLY A 82 -7.59 0.21 7.52
CA GLY A 82 -8.60 0.91 8.30
C GLY A 82 -9.41 -0.05 9.16
N PHE A 83 -10.13 0.50 10.13
CA PHE A 83 -11.16 -0.21 10.89
C PHE A 83 -12.52 -0.01 10.22
N GLU A 84 -13.60 -0.43 10.87
CA GLU A 84 -14.98 -0.40 10.35
C GLU A 84 -15.43 0.99 9.83
N THR A 85 -14.77 2.07 10.25
CA THR A 85 -15.06 3.46 9.86
C THR A 85 -14.31 3.96 8.63
N THR A 86 -13.49 3.12 7.99
CA THR A 86 -12.92 3.37 6.67
C THR A 86 -13.57 2.42 5.65
N PRO A 87 -14.88 2.54 5.37
CA PRO A 87 -15.48 1.80 4.27
C PRO A 87 -14.82 2.22 2.94
N PRO A 88 -14.64 1.28 1.99
CA PRO A 88 -13.92 1.50 0.73
C PRO A 88 -14.58 2.54 -0.17
#